data_AF-A0A1I2LNH9-F1
#
_entry.id   AF-A0A1I2LNH9-F1
#
_cell.length_a   1.000
_cell.length_b   1.000
_cell.length_c   1.000
_cell.angle_alpha   90.00
_cell.angle_beta   90.00
_cell.angle_gamma   90.00
#
_symmetry.space_group_name_H-M   'P 1'
#
loop_
_entity.id
_entity.type
_entity.pdbx_description
1 polymer ?
#
loop_
_entity_poly.entity_id
_entity_poly.type
_entity_poly.pdbx_seq_one_letter_code
_entity_poly.pdbx_strand_id
1 'polypeptide(L)'
;MTPHLATGAPAADAAGAPAPSHPAASSAGAPGSPYPTSSPAGASGSPYSAASSDRAPGSSYPDGTRPASSAGAARIVGVSRGHATLAEADHWIQALTPAPVLACTHLISEPFPHVAISLLTAHTFETDPELATAVATAEAGKSGRAVRFPGVERLTGALTVSEILQRSSIARVEILGGGQATPDTVVETGDFVRPQFRDGELILITTPAAGGTLVPFETRTPTPCCADH
;
A
#
# COMPACT_ATOMS: atom_id res chain seq x y z
N MET A 1 -25.34 34.83 -64.61
CA MET A 1 -24.93 33.95 -63.50
C MET A 1 -23.54 34.37 -63.03
N THR A 2 -23.49 35.32 -62.10
CA THR A 2 -22.41 35.56 -61.11
C THR A 2 -22.49 34.46 -60.02
N PRO A 3 -21.51 34.23 -59.10
CA PRO A 3 -20.63 35.21 -58.41
C PRO A 3 -19.12 34.93 -58.59
N HIS A 4 -18.23 35.93 -58.67
CA HIS A 4 -17.80 36.95 -57.68
C HIS A 4 -16.86 36.41 -56.59
N LEU A 5 -15.55 36.57 -56.85
CA LEU A 5 -14.48 36.54 -55.85
C LEU A 5 -14.64 37.75 -54.92
N ALA A 6 -14.62 37.51 -53.61
CA ALA A 6 -14.62 38.53 -52.58
C ALA A 6 -13.36 38.37 -51.71
N THR A 7 -12.50 39.38 -51.79
CA THR A 7 -11.38 39.63 -50.89
C THR A 7 -11.93 40.38 -49.67
N GLY A 8 -11.62 39.91 -48.46
CA GLY A 8 -12.02 40.57 -47.21
C GLY A 8 -11.01 40.32 -46.10
N ALA A 9 -10.31 41.38 -45.69
CA ALA A 9 -9.75 41.60 -44.35
C ALA A 9 -10.60 42.73 -43.70
N PRO A 10 -10.68 42.97 -42.37
CA PRO A 10 -9.59 42.86 -41.39
C PRO A 10 -9.96 42.43 -39.93
N ALA A 11 -8.91 42.27 -39.12
CA ALA A 11 -8.75 42.53 -37.67
C ALA A 11 -9.90 42.31 -36.66
N ALA A 12 -9.64 41.49 -35.64
CA ALA A 12 -10.22 41.68 -34.30
C ALA A 12 -9.26 41.19 -33.20
N ASP A 13 -8.90 42.15 -32.35
CA ASP A 13 -8.54 42.10 -30.93
C ASP A 13 -7.71 40.96 -30.32
N ALA A 14 -6.47 41.33 -29.99
CA ALA A 14 -5.75 40.82 -28.84
C ALA A 14 -6.28 41.51 -27.57
N ALA A 15 -7.10 40.80 -26.79
CA ALA A 15 -7.50 41.19 -25.44
C ALA A 15 -7.07 40.10 -24.45
N GLY A 16 -6.30 40.52 -23.45
CA GLY A 16 -5.60 39.68 -22.49
C GLY A 16 -6.51 38.85 -21.58
N ALA A 17 -6.07 37.62 -21.33
CA ALA A 17 -6.51 36.83 -20.18
C ALA A 17 -5.55 37.10 -19.01
N PRO A 18 -6.04 37.56 -17.84
CA PRO A 18 -5.22 37.73 -16.66
C PRO A 18 -4.80 36.39 -16.06
N ALA A 19 -3.55 36.32 -15.60
CA ALA A 19 -2.99 35.22 -14.85
C ALA A 19 -3.82 34.93 -13.58
N PRO A 20 -4.01 33.65 -13.21
CA PRO A 20 -4.66 33.31 -11.94
C PRO A 20 -3.79 33.79 -10.78
N SER A 21 -4.36 34.70 -10.00
CA SER A 21 -3.77 35.23 -8.78
C SER A 21 -3.70 34.11 -7.73
N HIS A 22 -2.49 33.76 -7.29
CA HIS A 22 -2.27 32.92 -6.13
C HIS A 22 -2.80 33.63 -4.86
N PRO A 23 -3.76 33.06 -4.11
CA PRO A 23 -3.98 33.51 -2.74
C PRO A 23 -2.81 33.05 -1.86
N ALA A 24 -2.28 34.03 -1.13
CA ALA A 24 -1.21 33.91 -0.16
C ALA A 24 -1.50 32.85 0.92
N ALA A 25 -0.43 32.15 1.30
CA ALA A 25 -0.39 31.28 2.47
C ALA A 25 -0.69 32.09 3.75
N SER A 26 -1.88 31.87 4.32
CA SER A 26 -2.14 32.21 5.72
C SER A 26 -1.61 31.08 6.60
N SER A 27 -0.51 31.38 7.29
CA SER A 27 -0.01 30.62 8.42
C SER A 27 -0.88 30.92 9.63
N ALA A 28 -1.71 29.94 10.01
CA ALA A 28 -2.50 30.00 11.23
C ALA A 28 -2.27 28.74 12.06
N GLY A 29 -1.63 28.95 13.21
CA GLY A 29 -1.95 28.28 14.47
C GLY A 29 -1.67 26.78 14.58
N ALA A 30 -0.52 26.45 15.16
CA ALA A 30 -0.35 25.18 15.86
C ALA A 30 -1.19 25.19 17.16
N PRO A 31 -2.12 24.25 17.39
CA PRO A 31 -2.66 24.02 18.73
C PRO A 31 -1.67 23.21 19.57
N GLY A 32 -1.46 23.68 20.81
CA GLY A 32 -0.56 23.08 21.78
C GLY A 32 -0.94 21.64 22.15
N SER A 33 0.09 20.84 22.40
CA SER A 33 -0.02 19.56 23.12
C SER A 33 0.12 19.80 24.62
N PRO A 34 -0.86 19.41 25.44
CA PRO A 34 -0.68 19.26 26.88
C PRO A 34 -0.72 17.77 27.24
N TYR A 35 0.43 17.10 27.25
CA TYR A 35 0.55 15.85 28.00
C TYR A 35 1.85 15.82 28.82
N PRO A 36 1.74 15.65 30.15
CA PRO A 36 2.89 15.47 31.00
C PRO A 36 3.49 14.07 30.83
N THR A 37 4.81 14.01 30.78
CA THR A 37 5.60 12.79 30.98
C THR A 37 5.48 12.36 32.44
N SER A 38 5.00 11.15 32.69
CA SER A 38 5.13 10.50 34.01
C SER A 38 5.66 9.09 33.82
N SER A 39 6.93 8.91 34.15
CA SER A 39 7.49 7.64 34.57
C SER A 39 6.92 7.23 35.93
N PRO A 40 6.88 5.93 36.23
CA PRO A 40 7.46 5.52 37.49
C PRO A 40 8.41 4.32 37.36
N ALA A 41 9.42 4.36 38.24
CA ALA A 41 10.41 3.34 38.47
C ALA A 41 9.86 2.16 39.29
N GLY A 42 10.48 0.99 39.10
CA GLY A 42 10.95 0.12 40.19
C GLY A 42 9.99 -0.93 40.78
N ALA A 43 10.32 -2.21 40.56
CA ALA A 43 10.34 -3.32 41.54
C ALA A 43 10.76 -4.60 40.79
N SER A 44 11.99 -5.12 40.88
CA SER A 44 12.54 -6.00 41.94
C SER A 44 11.76 -7.31 42.17
N GLY A 45 12.42 -8.46 41.90
CA GLY A 45 12.17 -9.72 42.63
C GLY A 45 11.77 -10.96 41.81
N SER A 46 12.76 -11.79 41.49
CA SER A 46 12.65 -13.26 41.24
C SER A 46 12.13 -14.01 42.50
N PRO A 47 11.99 -15.37 42.58
CA PRO A 47 12.33 -16.44 41.62
C PRO A 47 11.28 -17.58 41.51
N TYR A 48 11.32 -18.36 40.41
CA TYR A 48 10.94 -19.78 40.45
C TYR A 48 11.94 -20.60 39.63
N SER A 49 12.73 -21.40 40.34
CA SER A 49 13.51 -22.52 39.81
C SER A 49 13.08 -23.78 40.56
N ALA A 50 12.60 -24.77 39.82
CA ALA A 50 12.49 -26.19 40.16
C ALA A 50 11.92 -26.89 38.91
N ALA A 51 12.27 -28.08 38.48
CA ALA A 51 13.31 -29.04 38.83
C ALA A 51 13.41 -29.97 37.60
N SER A 52 14.55 -30.61 37.44
CA SER A 52 14.84 -31.59 36.40
C SER A 52 14.24 -32.96 36.70
N SER A 53 14.12 -33.73 35.60
CA SER A 53 14.14 -35.20 35.49
C SER A 53 12.78 -35.90 35.49
N ASP A 54 12.39 -36.42 34.32
CA ASP A 54 12.47 -37.87 34.14
C ASP A 54 12.44 -38.29 32.66
N ARG A 55 13.22 -39.32 32.35
CA ARG A 55 13.51 -39.87 31.03
C ARG A 55 13.15 -41.36 31.03
N ALA A 56 12.31 -41.82 30.11
CA ALA A 56 12.38 -43.12 29.42
C ALA A 56 11.33 -43.19 28.26
N PRO A 57 11.32 -44.19 27.36
CA PRO A 57 11.90 -44.06 26.02
C PRO A 57 10.94 -44.40 24.86
N GLY A 58 11.38 -44.12 23.63
CA GLY A 58 10.97 -44.89 22.45
C GLY A 58 10.12 -44.15 21.43
N SER A 59 10.76 -43.47 20.49
CA SER A 59 10.28 -43.43 19.10
C SER A 59 11.42 -43.02 18.18
N SER A 60 12.06 -44.03 17.60
CA SER A 60 13.05 -43.87 16.54
C SER A 60 12.34 -43.53 15.23
N TYR A 61 12.31 -42.24 14.87
CA TYR A 61 12.15 -41.79 13.49
C TYR A 61 13.51 -41.25 13.01
N PRO A 62 13.97 -41.60 11.80
CA PRO A 62 15.21 -41.05 11.28
C PRO A 62 15.05 -39.54 11.07
N ASP A 63 15.99 -38.80 11.66
CA ASP A 63 16.19 -37.36 11.54
C ASP A 63 16.53 -37.02 10.09
N GLY A 64 15.51 -36.63 9.33
CA GLY A 64 15.70 -35.81 8.14
C GLY A 64 16.03 -34.40 8.63
N THR A 65 17.30 -34.14 8.90
CA THR A 65 17.82 -32.80 9.21
C THR A 65 17.45 -31.88 8.05
N ARG A 66 16.29 -31.21 8.14
CA ARG A 66 16.01 -30.04 7.32
C ARG A 66 16.96 -28.97 7.84
N PRO A 67 17.82 -28.35 7.01
CA PRO A 67 18.66 -27.28 7.51
C PRO A 67 17.74 -26.26 8.19
N ALA A 68 18.01 -25.99 9.46
CA ALA A 68 17.37 -24.91 10.18
C ALA A 68 17.82 -23.62 9.50
N SER A 69 17.06 -23.18 8.51
CA SER A 69 17.17 -21.84 7.98
C SER A 69 16.92 -20.93 9.17
N SER A 70 17.96 -20.29 9.69
CA SER A 70 17.80 -19.19 10.63
C SER A 70 17.11 -18.07 9.86
N ALA A 71 15.79 -18.16 9.74
CA ALA A 71 14.98 -17.09 9.21
C ALA A 71 15.25 -15.90 10.13
N GLY A 72 15.85 -14.84 9.58
CA GLY A 72 15.92 -13.57 10.29
C GLY A 72 14.52 -13.18 10.76
N ALA A 73 14.43 -12.46 11.88
CA ALA A 73 13.14 -11.91 12.28
C ALA A 73 12.57 -11.06 11.14
N ALA A 74 11.26 -11.18 10.88
CA ALA A 74 10.61 -10.41 9.84
C ALA A 74 10.79 -8.91 10.13
N ARG A 75 11.32 -8.18 9.15
CA ARG A 75 11.59 -6.75 9.23
C ARG A 75 11.10 -6.08 7.95
N ILE A 76 10.90 -4.77 8.01
CA ILE A 76 10.61 -3.99 6.81
C ILE A 76 11.91 -3.84 6.02
N VAL A 77 11.87 -4.14 4.73
CA VAL A 77 12.99 -4.00 3.80
C VAL A 77 12.48 -3.30 2.54
N GLY A 78 13.19 -2.27 2.09
CA GLY A 78 13.00 -1.69 0.76
C GLY A 78 13.75 -2.49 -0.30
N VAL A 79 13.15 -2.64 -1.47
CA VAL A 79 13.73 -3.33 -2.63
C VAL A 79 13.39 -2.54 -3.88
N SER A 80 14.36 -2.35 -4.77
CA SER A 80 14.10 -1.86 -6.12
C SER A 80 14.94 -2.66 -7.10
N ARG A 81 14.30 -3.08 -8.19
CA ARG A 81 14.92 -3.83 -9.31
C ARG A 81 14.74 -3.12 -10.65
N GLY A 82 14.24 -1.89 -10.64
CA GLY A 82 13.93 -1.14 -11.85
C GLY A 82 12.71 -1.65 -12.63
N HIS A 83 11.76 -2.35 -11.97
CA HIS A 83 10.54 -2.83 -12.65
C HIS A 83 9.81 -1.65 -13.30
N ALA A 84 9.50 -1.78 -14.59
CA ALA A 84 8.91 -0.68 -15.37
C ALA A 84 7.41 -0.51 -15.08
N THR A 85 6.76 -1.56 -14.58
CA THR A 85 5.29 -1.58 -14.36
C THR A 85 4.92 -2.20 -13.02
N LEU A 86 3.73 -1.84 -12.53
CA LEU A 86 3.14 -2.46 -11.34
C LEU A 86 2.93 -3.96 -11.54
N ALA A 87 2.48 -4.39 -12.72
CA ALA A 87 2.24 -5.80 -13.02
C ALA A 87 3.52 -6.64 -12.92
N GLU A 88 4.64 -6.11 -13.39
CA GLU A 88 5.95 -6.76 -13.29
C GLU A 88 6.38 -6.91 -11.81
N ALA A 89 6.25 -5.83 -11.03
CA ALA A 89 6.54 -5.84 -9.59
C ALA A 89 5.62 -6.83 -8.83
N ASP A 90 4.32 -6.84 -9.13
CA ASP A 90 3.34 -7.73 -8.52
C ASP A 90 3.65 -9.20 -8.79
N HIS A 91 4.01 -9.52 -10.04
CA HIS A 91 4.40 -10.87 -10.42
C HIS A 91 5.65 -11.31 -9.66
N TRP A 92 6.65 -10.44 -9.54
CA TRP A 92 7.85 -10.73 -8.75
C TRP A 92 7.53 -10.96 -7.26
N ILE A 93 6.68 -10.11 -6.65
CA ILE A 93 6.22 -10.27 -5.26
C ILE A 93 5.55 -11.64 -5.04
N GLN A 94 4.70 -12.07 -5.98
CA GLN A 94 3.99 -13.34 -5.90
C GLN A 94 4.92 -14.56 -6.00
N ALA A 95 6.06 -14.43 -6.68
CA ALA A 95 7.04 -15.50 -6.84
C ALA A 95 7.95 -15.71 -5.60
N LEU A 96 7.95 -14.78 -4.63
CA LEU A 96 8.82 -14.85 -3.45
C LEU A 96 8.48 -16.05 -2.55
N THR A 97 9.49 -16.85 -2.22
CA THR A 97 9.37 -18.00 -1.31
C THR A 97 10.49 -17.98 -0.25
N PRO A 98 10.15 -18.01 1.06
CA PRO A 98 8.81 -17.85 1.61
C PRO A 98 8.15 -16.53 1.21
N ALA A 99 6.82 -16.59 1.22
CA ALA A 99 5.93 -15.45 1.13
C ALA A 99 6.29 -14.31 2.09
N PRO A 100 6.37 -13.04 1.65
CA PRO A 100 6.39 -11.92 2.59
C PRO A 100 5.04 -11.79 3.31
N VAL A 101 5.07 -11.26 4.53
CA VAL A 101 3.86 -11.04 5.35
C VAL A 101 3.05 -9.87 4.79
N LEU A 102 3.73 -8.79 4.41
CA LEU A 102 3.19 -7.58 3.78
C LEU A 102 4.09 -7.20 2.61
N ALA A 103 3.50 -6.77 1.51
CA ALA A 103 4.22 -6.22 0.37
C ALA A 103 3.47 -5.02 -0.21
N CYS A 104 4.15 -3.89 -0.35
CA CYS A 104 3.60 -2.69 -0.96
C CYS A 104 4.46 -2.23 -2.15
N THR A 105 3.82 -1.78 -3.22
CA THR A 105 4.48 -1.13 -4.37
C THR A 105 4.45 0.38 -4.22
N HIS A 106 5.54 1.02 -4.66
CA HIS A 106 5.81 2.45 -4.61
C HIS A 106 6.21 2.94 -5.99
N LEU A 107 5.50 3.93 -6.52
CA LEU A 107 5.89 4.56 -7.78
C LEU A 107 7.00 5.59 -7.50
N ILE A 108 8.15 5.41 -8.14
CA ILE A 108 9.33 6.26 -7.96
C ILE A 108 9.71 6.87 -9.30
N SER A 109 10.01 8.16 -9.33
CA SER A 109 10.35 8.87 -10.57
C SER A 109 11.84 8.89 -10.90
N GLU A 110 12.71 8.68 -9.90
CA GLU A 110 14.17 8.77 -10.03
C GLU A 110 14.85 7.43 -9.65
N PRO A 111 15.93 7.02 -10.33
CA PRO A 111 16.63 7.73 -11.42
C PRO A 111 15.85 7.75 -12.75
N PHE A 112 14.87 6.87 -12.88
CA PHE A 112 13.87 6.86 -13.96
C PHE A 112 12.54 6.35 -13.38
N PRO A 113 11.40 6.54 -14.07
CA PRO A 113 10.12 6.03 -13.60
C PRO A 113 10.14 4.50 -13.45
N HIS A 114 9.97 4.00 -12.22
CA HIS A 114 9.96 2.58 -11.91
C HIS A 114 9.18 2.27 -10.62
N VAL A 115 9.04 0.99 -10.31
CA VAL A 115 8.37 0.51 -9.09
C VAL A 115 9.39 0.00 -8.08
N ALA A 116 9.46 0.68 -6.92
CA ALA A 116 10.12 0.16 -5.72
C ALA A 116 9.10 -0.57 -4.83
N ILE A 117 9.59 -1.40 -3.91
CA ILE A 117 8.77 -2.35 -3.15
C ILE A 117 9.22 -2.30 -1.69
N SER A 118 8.26 -2.26 -0.76
CA SER A 118 8.53 -2.52 0.65
C SER A 118 7.96 -3.86 1.05
N LEU A 119 8.73 -4.63 1.83
CA LEU A 119 8.41 -5.98 2.24
C LEU A 119 8.54 -6.12 3.74
N LEU A 120 7.54 -6.67 4.42
CA LEU A 120 7.72 -7.23 5.76
C LEU A 120 8.13 -8.70 5.61
N THR A 121 9.42 -8.98 5.80
CA THR A 121 9.99 -10.29 5.45
C THR A 121 11.27 -10.62 6.23
N ALA A 122 11.61 -11.91 6.27
CA ALA A 122 12.89 -12.42 6.77
C ALA A 122 14.00 -12.39 5.70
N HIS A 123 13.64 -12.19 4.44
CA HIS A 123 14.56 -12.16 3.30
C HIS A 123 15.55 -10.99 3.39
N THR A 124 16.70 -11.18 2.77
CA THR A 124 17.68 -10.12 2.52
C THR A 124 17.86 -9.98 1.02
N PHE A 125 17.97 -8.73 0.56
CA PHE A 125 18.10 -8.38 -0.85
C PHE A 125 19.36 -7.56 -1.03
N GLU A 126 20.03 -7.76 -2.16
CA GLU A 126 21.13 -6.89 -2.58
C GLU A 126 20.54 -5.61 -3.19
N THR A 127 21.19 -4.48 -2.90
CA THR A 127 20.79 -3.17 -3.40
C THR A 127 21.77 -2.72 -4.47
N ASP A 128 21.24 -2.43 -5.65
CA ASP A 128 21.98 -1.69 -6.66
C ASP A 128 22.22 -0.26 -6.13
N PRO A 129 23.47 0.23 -6.08
CA PRO A 129 23.76 1.60 -5.62
C PRO A 129 23.00 2.68 -6.41
N GLU A 130 22.68 2.46 -7.68
CA GLU A 130 21.91 3.43 -8.49
C GLU A 130 20.45 3.56 -8.01
N LEU A 131 19.92 2.52 -7.37
CA LEU A 131 18.55 2.46 -6.87
C LEU A 131 18.44 2.66 -5.35
N ALA A 132 19.54 3.00 -4.67
CA ALA A 132 19.59 3.09 -3.21
C ALA A 132 18.56 4.10 -2.64
N THR A 133 18.33 5.22 -3.31
CA THR A 133 17.32 6.21 -2.91
C THR A 133 15.90 5.65 -3.01
N ALA A 134 15.60 4.89 -4.06
CA ALA A 134 14.31 4.24 -4.25
C ALA A 134 14.06 3.17 -3.18
N VAL A 135 15.11 2.40 -2.84
CA VAL A 135 15.09 1.42 -1.74
C VAL A 135 14.79 2.10 -0.40
N ALA A 136 15.53 3.16 -0.05
CA ALA A 136 15.31 3.89 1.20
C ALA A 136 13.90 4.51 1.27
N THR A 137 13.39 5.01 0.14
CA THR A 137 12.02 5.56 0.05
C THR A 137 10.96 4.49 0.30
N ALA A 138 11.11 3.32 -0.32
CA ALA A 138 10.20 2.21 -0.11
C ALA A 138 10.31 1.67 1.34
N GLU A 139 11.51 1.52 1.88
CA GLU A 139 11.73 1.06 3.25
C GLU A 139 11.07 1.96 4.30
N ALA A 140 11.11 3.28 4.09
CA ALA A 140 10.41 4.24 4.94
C ALA A 140 8.89 4.01 4.96
N GLY A 141 8.34 3.37 3.92
CA GLY A 141 6.98 2.82 3.93
C GLY A 141 5.87 3.83 4.17
N LYS A 142 6.10 5.12 3.88
CA LYS A 142 5.15 6.20 4.23
C LYS A 142 3.84 6.14 3.46
N SER A 143 3.89 5.62 2.23
CA SER A 143 2.75 5.45 1.35
C SER A 143 2.94 4.21 0.47
N GLY A 144 1.93 3.76 -0.28
CA GLY A 144 2.08 2.68 -1.25
C GLY A 144 0.76 1.98 -1.58
N ARG A 145 0.83 0.93 -2.39
CA ARG A 145 -0.30 0.02 -2.66
C ARG A 145 0.04 -1.38 -2.20
N ALA A 146 -0.76 -1.92 -1.29
CA ALA A 146 -0.53 -3.27 -0.80
C ALA A 146 -0.98 -4.28 -1.85
N VAL A 147 -0.07 -5.17 -2.19
CA VAL A 147 -0.28 -6.30 -3.11
C VAL A 147 -0.51 -7.58 -2.31
N ARG A 148 0.13 -7.66 -1.13
CA ARG A 148 0.00 -8.78 -0.22
C ARG A 148 -0.09 -8.28 1.20
N PHE A 149 -1.01 -8.82 1.96
CA PHE A 149 -1.23 -8.52 3.38
C PHE A 149 -2.03 -9.66 4.03
N PRO A 150 -1.98 -9.82 5.36
CA PRO A 150 -2.74 -10.86 6.04
C PRO A 150 -4.24 -10.82 5.73
N GLY A 151 -4.78 -11.93 5.23
CA GLY A 151 -6.21 -12.10 4.97
C GLY A 151 -6.69 -11.67 3.58
N VAL A 152 -5.81 -11.21 2.70
CA VAL A 152 -6.16 -10.83 1.31
C VAL A 152 -6.85 -11.98 0.56
N GLU A 153 -6.41 -13.22 0.80
CA GLU A 153 -6.97 -14.44 0.22
C GLU A 153 -8.42 -14.74 0.64
N ARG A 154 -8.91 -14.09 1.70
CA ARG A 154 -10.28 -14.22 2.21
C ARG A 154 -11.23 -13.15 1.65
N LEU A 155 -10.71 -12.20 0.88
CA LEU A 155 -11.46 -11.06 0.34
C LEU A 155 -11.96 -11.38 -1.08
N THR A 156 -12.87 -12.34 -1.18
CA THR A 156 -13.43 -12.84 -2.44
C THR A 156 -14.94 -12.65 -2.50
N GLY A 157 -15.46 -12.33 -3.68
CA GLY A 157 -16.89 -12.07 -3.92
C GLY A 157 -17.43 -10.81 -3.23
N ALA A 158 -18.73 -10.85 -2.88
CA ALA A 158 -19.43 -9.78 -2.18
C ALA A 158 -19.24 -9.91 -0.66
N LEU A 159 -18.70 -8.87 -0.02
CA LEU A 159 -18.46 -8.83 1.42
C LEU A 159 -18.92 -7.50 1.99
N THR A 160 -19.50 -7.50 3.18
CA THR A 160 -19.74 -6.27 3.93
C THR A 160 -18.42 -5.61 4.34
N VAL A 161 -18.44 -4.29 4.56
CA VAL A 161 -17.30 -3.56 5.14
C VAL A 161 -16.85 -4.20 6.44
N SER A 162 -17.78 -4.62 7.30
CA SER A 162 -17.49 -5.31 8.56
C SER A 162 -16.72 -6.61 8.35
N GLU A 163 -17.13 -7.44 7.38
CA GLU A 163 -16.42 -8.68 7.05
C GLU A 163 -15.01 -8.43 6.52
N ILE A 164 -14.81 -7.39 5.71
CA ILE A 164 -13.48 -7.02 5.20
C ILE A 164 -12.52 -6.67 6.35
N LEU A 165 -12.98 -5.84 7.28
CA LEU A 165 -12.17 -5.40 8.43
C LEU A 165 -11.86 -6.55 9.40
N GLN A 166 -12.80 -7.49 9.59
CA GLN A 166 -12.60 -8.64 10.48
C GLN A 166 -11.69 -9.72 9.87
N ARG A 167 -11.73 -9.88 8.54
CA ARG A 167 -11.02 -10.97 7.84
C ARG A 167 -9.65 -10.56 7.33
N SER A 168 -9.26 -9.31 7.43
CA SER A 168 -7.99 -8.83 6.89
C SER A 168 -7.32 -7.80 7.80
N SER A 169 -6.08 -7.44 7.46
CA SER A 169 -5.38 -6.34 8.11
C SER A 169 -5.78 -4.95 7.59
N ILE A 170 -6.85 -4.84 6.79
CA ILE A 170 -7.41 -3.55 6.38
C ILE A 170 -7.97 -2.86 7.62
N ALA A 171 -7.48 -1.66 7.91
CA ALA A 171 -7.91 -0.88 9.07
C ALA A 171 -9.21 -0.12 8.78
N ARG A 172 -9.39 0.35 7.55
CA ARG A 172 -10.51 1.22 7.16
C ARG A 172 -10.94 1.00 5.71
N VAL A 173 -12.22 1.21 5.46
CA VAL A 173 -12.79 1.30 4.11
C VAL A 173 -13.36 2.70 3.91
N GLU A 174 -12.89 3.39 2.87
CA GLU A 174 -13.32 4.74 2.51
C GLU A 174 -13.96 4.73 1.12
N ILE A 175 -14.99 5.56 0.96
CA ILE A 175 -15.62 5.88 -0.32
C ILE A 175 -14.88 7.09 -0.89
N LEU A 176 -14.42 6.99 -2.14
CA LEU A 176 -13.74 8.07 -2.84
C LEU A 176 -14.62 9.32 -2.84
N GLY A 177 -14.14 10.39 -2.20
CA GLY A 177 -14.87 11.66 -2.06
C GLY A 177 -16.04 11.65 -1.07
N GLY A 178 -16.32 10.52 -0.40
CA GLY A 178 -17.48 10.32 0.48
C GLY A 178 -17.18 10.01 1.94
N GLY A 179 -15.91 9.81 2.31
CA GLY A 179 -15.50 9.51 3.69
C GLY A 179 -15.58 8.01 4.03
N GLN A 180 -15.80 7.65 5.30
CA GLN A 180 -15.80 6.25 5.74
C GLN A 180 -17.09 5.52 5.31
N ALA A 181 -16.95 4.29 4.81
CA ALA A 181 -18.08 3.44 4.43
C ALA A 181 -18.80 2.87 5.67
N THR A 182 -20.10 2.62 5.55
CA THR A 182 -20.86 2.02 6.67
C THR A 182 -20.56 0.53 6.81
N PRO A 183 -20.55 -0.03 8.04
CA PRO A 183 -20.17 -1.43 8.26
C PRO A 183 -20.98 -2.46 7.48
N ASP A 184 -22.27 -2.17 7.23
CA ASP A 184 -23.20 -3.08 6.56
C ASP A 184 -23.22 -2.92 5.03
N THR A 185 -22.53 -1.91 4.49
CA THR A 185 -22.45 -1.70 3.03
C THR A 185 -21.70 -2.87 2.39
N VAL A 186 -22.27 -3.43 1.33
CA VAL A 186 -21.66 -4.50 0.54
C VAL A 186 -20.61 -3.93 -0.42
N VAL A 187 -19.44 -4.56 -0.42
CA VAL A 187 -18.34 -4.32 -1.35
C VAL A 187 -18.20 -5.55 -2.25
N GLU A 188 -18.37 -5.34 -3.55
CA GLU A 188 -18.10 -6.33 -4.59
C GLU A 188 -16.58 -6.33 -4.88
N THR A 189 -15.84 -7.25 -4.25
CA THR A 189 -14.36 -7.22 -4.28
C THR A 189 -13.75 -7.55 -5.64
N GLY A 190 -14.49 -8.21 -6.54
CA GLY A 190 -13.94 -8.69 -7.82
C GLY A 190 -12.72 -9.61 -7.65
N ASP A 191 -12.61 -10.24 -6.47
CA ASP A 191 -11.48 -11.04 -6.01
C ASP A 191 -10.14 -10.28 -6.09
N PHE A 192 -10.16 -8.95 -6.05
CA PHE A 192 -8.98 -8.10 -6.19
C PHE A 192 -9.08 -6.87 -5.31
N VAL A 193 -8.20 -6.82 -4.31
CA VAL A 193 -8.21 -5.76 -3.31
C VAL A 193 -6.80 -5.18 -3.18
N ARG A 194 -6.69 -3.88 -3.49
CA ARG A 194 -5.44 -3.10 -3.46
C ARG A 194 -5.58 -1.91 -2.51
N PRO A 195 -5.53 -2.14 -1.19
CA PRO A 195 -5.62 -1.04 -0.24
C PRO A 195 -4.35 -0.18 -0.30
N GLN A 196 -4.50 1.10 0.00
CA GLN A 196 -3.38 2.01 0.13
C GLN A 196 -2.74 1.81 1.51
N PHE A 197 -1.42 1.73 1.56
CA PHE A 197 -0.71 1.89 2.83
C PHE A 197 -0.55 3.39 3.08
N ARG A 198 -1.04 3.88 4.22
CA ARG A 198 -0.99 5.29 4.62
C ARG A 198 -0.74 5.36 6.11
N ASP A 199 0.37 5.96 6.51
CA ASP A 199 0.71 6.21 7.93
C ASP A 199 0.63 4.95 8.83
N GLY A 200 1.01 3.78 8.30
CA GLY A 200 0.99 2.52 9.05
C GLY A 200 -0.31 1.71 8.91
N GLU A 201 -1.36 2.27 8.30
CA GLU A 201 -2.65 1.63 8.13
C GLU A 201 -2.90 1.22 6.67
N LEU A 202 -3.64 0.12 6.48
CA LEU A 202 -4.19 -0.27 5.19
C LEU A 202 -5.59 0.30 5.03
N ILE A 203 -5.77 1.17 4.04
CA ILE A 203 -7.02 1.85 3.74
C ILE A 203 -7.51 1.40 2.37
N LEU A 204 -8.64 0.69 2.35
CA LEU A 204 -9.28 0.32 1.09
C LEU A 204 -10.14 1.47 0.59
N ILE A 205 -9.77 2.04 -0.56
CA ILE A 205 -10.58 3.04 -1.26
C ILE A 205 -11.55 2.32 -2.20
N THR A 206 -12.81 2.74 -2.13
CA THR A 206 -13.92 2.19 -2.91
C THR A 206 -14.66 3.29 -3.68
N THR A 207 -15.41 2.91 -4.70
CA THR A 207 -16.32 3.79 -5.43
C THR A 207 -17.74 3.22 -5.42
N PRO A 208 -18.79 4.07 -5.41
CA PRO A 208 -20.17 3.60 -5.52
C PRO A 208 -20.42 2.84 -6.83
N ALA A 209 -21.22 1.79 -6.75
CA ALA A 209 -21.69 0.99 -7.87
C ALA A 209 -23.23 0.86 -7.85
N ALA A 210 -23.79 0.22 -8.88
CA ALA A 210 -25.23 0.02 -8.99
C ALA A 210 -25.78 -0.80 -7.82
N GLY A 211 -26.99 -0.48 -7.37
CA GLY A 211 -27.65 -1.22 -6.28
C GLY A 211 -27.18 -0.84 -4.88
N GLY A 212 -26.49 0.30 -4.71
CA GLY A 212 -26.03 0.76 -3.40
C GLY A 212 -24.82 -0.01 -2.86
N THR A 213 -24.14 -0.77 -3.71
CA THR A 213 -22.90 -1.47 -3.40
C THR A 213 -21.69 -0.58 -3.66
N LEU A 214 -20.53 -1.04 -3.18
CA LEU A 214 -19.23 -0.45 -3.42
C LEU A 214 -18.38 -1.42 -4.24
N VAL A 215 -17.41 -0.89 -4.99
CA VAL A 215 -16.34 -1.67 -5.63
C VAL A 215 -15.00 -1.08 -5.23
N PRO A 216 -13.91 -1.87 -5.12
CA PRO A 216 -12.56 -1.32 -5.00
C PRO A 216 -12.25 -0.31 -6.12
N PHE A 217 -11.57 0.79 -5.77
CA PHE A 217 -11.18 1.81 -6.75
C PHE A 217 -10.22 1.26 -7.81
N GLU A 218 -9.28 0.41 -7.40
CA GLU A 218 -8.39 -0.30 -8.32
C GLU A 218 -9.08 -1.58 -8.82
N THR A 219 -9.07 -1.77 -10.14
CA THR A 219 -9.62 -2.97 -10.79
C THR A 219 -8.49 -3.81 -11.40
N ARG A 220 -8.67 -5.13 -11.52
CA ARG A 220 -7.67 -6.03 -12.15
C ARG A 220 -7.35 -5.62 -13.58
N THR A 221 -8.39 -5.21 -14.30
CA THR A 221 -8.33 -4.80 -15.70
C THR A 221 -8.86 -3.39 -15.77
N PRO A 222 -8.02 -2.35 -15.57
CA PRO A 222 -8.47 -0.98 -15.75
C PRO A 222 -9.03 -0.83 -17.15
N THR A 223 -10.22 -0.25 -17.26
CA THR A 223 -10.78 0.13 -18.55
C THR A 223 -9.74 1.02 -19.26
N PRO A 224 -9.33 0.71 -20.50
CA PRO A 224 -8.33 1.51 -21.21
C PRO A 224 -8.94 2.85 -21.58
N CYS A 225 -8.87 3.83 -20.67
CA CYS A 225 -9.20 5.22 -20.95
C CYS A 225 -8.02 6.17 -20.72
N CYS A 226 -6.85 5.67 -20.36
CA CYS A 226 -5.66 6.49 -20.09
C CYS A 226 -4.37 5.96 -20.72
N ALA A 227 -4.45 5.20 -21.83
CA ALA A 227 -3.26 4.70 -22.53
C ALA A 227 -2.66 5.69 -23.55
N ASP A 228 -3.34 6.81 -23.87
CA ASP A 228 -2.92 7.75 -24.92
C ASP A 228 -2.96 9.22 -24.45
N HIS A 229 -2.02 9.66 -23.60
CA HIS A 229 -1.78 11.08 -23.33
C HIS A 229 -0.30 11.40 -23.17
#